data_AF-A0ABD0VVB8-F1
#
_entry.id   AF-A0ABD0VVB8-F1
#
_cell.length_a   1.000
_cell.length_b   1.000
_cell.length_c   1.000
_cell.angle_alpha   90.00
_cell.angle_beta   90.00
_cell.angle_gamma   90.00
#
_symmetry.space_group_name_H-M   'P 1'
#
loop_
_entity.id
_entity.type
_entity.pdbx_description
1 polymer ?
#
loop_
_entity_poly.entity_id
_entity_poly.type
_entity_poly.pdbx_seq_one_letter_code
_entity_poly.pdbx_strand_id
1 'polypeptide(L)'
;MLRSVGLYGRGLKAPSMYELRTWILKEELHNTEQSIDEIKRTWSETGVTIMSDGWSDMKSRSLINILVNNPYGTVFLRSIEASDEVKNADFIFNLLDGVVEEIGEQLVVQVVTDNASAYKAAGHMLMEKRKHLYWCYPCDGTVPLMFSLGLITTLTEGFAMIGRMGKARKSMHFYLMHGSSYSPSRLPPMPLELWAYEPSPFCKIVREVLVELELPHLLHSSARGSPKRQQLLDKVGHCQVPYLDDPNTGVKMFESAYIIEYLRETYALEK
;
A
#
# COMPACT_ATOMS: atom_id res chain seq x y z
N MET A 1 -15.99 -11.40 -3.97
CA MET A 1 -15.71 -12.78 -3.51
C MET A 1 -16.78 -13.30 -2.54
N LEU A 2 -16.91 -12.82 -1.29
CA LEU A 2 -17.88 -13.37 -0.32
C LEU A 2 -19.35 -13.27 -0.76
N ARG A 3 -19.74 -12.20 -1.46
CA ARG A 3 -21.07 -12.09 -2.10
C ARG A 3 -21.30 -13.17 -3.16
N SER A 4 -20.30 -13.46 -3.97
CA SER A 4 -20.36 -14.49 -5.03
C SER A 4 -20.52 -15.89 -4.44
N VAL A 5 -19.84 -16.16 -3.32
CA VAL A 5 -19.98 -17.40 -2.53
C VAL A 5 -21.39 -17.51 -1.93
N GLY A 6 -21.93 -16.41 -1.39
CA GLY A 6 -23.28 -16.36 -0.84
C GLY A 6 -24.39 -16.57 -1.89
N LEU A 7 -24.18 -16.11 -3.12
CA LEU A 7 -25.12 -16.30 -4.25
C LEU A 7 -25.25 -17.76 -4.69
N TYR A 8 -24.26 -18.61 -4.42
CA TYR A 8 -24.29 -20.03 -4.80
C TYR A 8 -25.29 -20.84 -3.95
N GLY A 9 -25.70 -20.32 -2.79
CA GLY A 9 -26.68 -20.97 -1.91
C GLY A 9 -26.10 -22.07 -1.00
N ARG A 10 -26.99 -22.77 -0.27
CA ARG A 10 -26.59 -23.88 0.63
C ARG A 10 -26.14 -25.07 -0.21
N GLY A 11 -24.96 -25.63 0.10
CA GLY A 11 -24.42 -26.81 -0.58
C GLY A 11 -23.22 -26.55 -1.49
N LEU A 12 -22.62 -25.35 -1.46
CA LEU A 12 -21.35 -25.09 -2.13
C LEU A 12 -20.29 -26.09 -1.64
N LYS A 13 -19.84 -26.95 -2.54
CA LYS A 13 -18.69 -27.82 -2.28
C LYS A 13 -17.43 -27.00 -2.51
N ALA A 14 -16.70 -26.71 -1.43
CA ALA A 14 -15.43 -26.03 -1.54
C ALA A 14 -14.47 -26.87 -2.40
N PRO A 15 -13.65 -26.23 -3.25
CA PRO A 15 -12.62 -26.94 -3.99
C PRO A 15 -11.67 -27.62 -3.01
N SER A 16 -11.28 -28.84 -3.36
CA SER A 16 -10.27 -29.57 -2.61
C SER A 16 -8.91 -28.88 -2.71
N MET A 17 -8.03 -29.17 -1.75
CA MET A 17 -6.64 -28.69 -1.79
C MET A 17 -5.92 -29.10 -3.08
N TYR A 18 -6.26 -30.28 -3.62
CA TYR A 18 -5.74 -30.76 -4.90
C TYR A 18 -6.19 -29.89 -6.07
N GLU A 19 -7.48 -29.55 -6.16
CA GLU A 19 -8.00 -28.68 -7.23
C GLU A 19 -7.41 -27.27 -7.13
N LEU A 20 -7.30 -26.72 -5.92
CA LEU A 20 -6.70 -25.41 -5.66
C LEU A 20 -5.26 -25.32 -6.16
N ARG A 21 -4.40 -26.32 -5.86
CA ARG A 21 -2.97 -26.29 -6.24
C ARG A 21 -2.68 -26.71 -7.68
N THR A 22 -3.68 -27.20 -8.41
CA THR A 22 -3.48 -27.75 -9.76
C THR A 22 -4.06 -26.81 -10.81
N TRP A 23 -5.28 -27.08 -11.26
CA TRP A 23 -5.86 -26.36 -12.39
C TRP A 23 -6.34 -24.96 -12.00
N ILE A 24 -6.91 -24.79 -10.79
CA ILE A 24 -7.39 -23.47 -10.33
C ILE A 24 -6.23 -22.49 -10.22
N LEU A 25 -5.13 -22.87 -9.57
CA LEU A 25 -3.94 -22.01 -9.50
C LEU A 25 -3.37 -21.69 -10.88
N LYS A 26 -3.35 -22.66 -11.80
CA LYS A 26 -2.86 -22.43 -13.17
C LYS A 26 -3.75 -21.47 -13.94
N GLU A 27 -5.06 -21.57 -13.79
CA GLU A 27 -6.03 -20.68 -14.44
C GLU A 27 -5.93 -19.25 -13.87
N GLU A 28 -5.87 -19.10 -12.54
CA GLU A 28 -5.67 -17.78 -11.91
C GLU A 28 -4.31 -17.16 -12.27
N LEU A 29 -3.26 -17.97 -12.36
CA LEU A 29 -1.95 -17.51 -12.85
C LEU A 29 -2.06 -17.00 -14.29
N HIS A 30 -2.72 -17.75 -15.17
CA HIS A 30 -2.92 -17.34 -16.56
C HIS A 30 -3.72 -16.03 -16.68
N ASN A 31 -4.80 -15.88 -15.91
CA ASN A 31 -5.59 -14.64 -15.87
C ASN A 31 -4.77 -13.45 -15.36
N THR A 32 -3.90 -13.69 -14.37
CA THR A 32 -3.00 -12.68 -13.82
C THR A 32 -1.93 -12.29 -14.84
N GLU A 33 -1.34 -13.26 -15.55
CA GLU A 33 -0.37 -13.02 -16.62
C GLU A 33 -0.97 -12.15 -17.73
N GLN A 34 -2.20 -12.43 -18.17
CA GLN A 34 -2.89 -11.60 -19.15
C GLN A 34 -3.05 -10.14 -18.66
N SER A 35 -3.44 -9.97 -17.39
CA SER A 35 -3.58 -8.64 -16.77
C SER A 35 -2.23 -7.91 -16.67
N ILE A 36 -1.16 -8.64 -16.36
CA ILE A 36 0.21 -8.10 -16.32
C ILE A 36 0.66 -7.69 -17.73
N ASP A 37 0.37 -8.49 -18.75
CA ASP A 37 0.75 -8.19 -20.14
C ASP A 37 0.04 -6.94 -20.66
N GLU A 38 -1.20 -6.70 -20.26
CA GLU A 38 -1.90 -5.44 -20.55
C GLU A 38 -1.17 -4.23 -19.95
N ILE A 39 -0.70 -4.33 -18.70
CA ILE A 39 0.08 -3.28 -18.04
C ILE A 39 1.45 -3.13 -18.73
N LYS A 40 2.15 -4.22 -19.05
CA LYS A 40 3.46 -4.21 -19.71
C LYS A 40 3.45 -3.50 -21.06
N ARG A 41 2.35 -3.60 -21.82
CA ARG A 41 2.20 -2.86 -23.09
C ARG A 41 2.27 -1.35 -22.92
N THR A 42 1.89 -0.83 -21.75
CA THR A 42 1.93 0.61 -21.47
C THR A 42 3.30 1.12 -21.00
N TRP A 43 4.27 0.23 -20.76
CA TRP A 43 5.61 0.61 -20.28
C TRP A 43 6.37 1.49 -21.27
N SER A 44 6.16 1.30 -22.59
CA SER A 44 6.78 2.13 -23.63
C SER A 44 6.26 3.56 -23.69
N GLU A 45 5.05 3.81 -23.19
CA GLU A 45 4.41 5.14 -23.26
C GLU A 45 4.77 6.01 -22.06
N THR A 46 4.81 5.43 -20.85
CA THR A 46 5.01 6.17 -19.61
C THR A 46 6.40 6.01 -19.00
N GLY A 47 7.14 4.98 -19.42
CA GLY A 47 8.27 4.46 -18.66
C GLY A 47 7.84 3.78 -17.37
N VAL A 48 8.83 3.24 -16.65
CA VAL A 48 8.61 2.47 -15.42
C VAL A 48 9.57 2.87 -14.31
N THR A 49 9.11 2.66 -13.07
CA THR A 49 9.91 2.73 -11.85
C THR A 49 10.15 1.32 -11.33
N ILE A 50 11.40 0.92 -11.15
CA ILE A 50 11.74 -0.32 -10.47
C ILE A 50 11.79 -0.04 -8.98
N MET A 51 11.16 -0.87 -8.16
CA MET A 51 11.22 -0.78 -6.71
C MET A 51 11.77 -2.09 -6.15
N SER A 52 12.77 -2.00 -5.28
CA SER A 52 13.36 -3.14 -4.59
C SER A 52 13.20 -2.99 -3.09
N ASP A 53 12.66 -4.01 -2.45
CA ASP A 53 12.51 -4.06 -0.99
C ASP A 53 13.16 -5.34 -0.45
N GLY A 54 14.02 -5.17 0.56
CA GLY A 54 14.73 -6.26 1.22
C GLY A 54 14.14 -6.54 2.60
N TRP A 55 13.76 -7.79 2.86
CA TRP A 55 13.34 -8.23 4.18
C TRP A 55 14.21 -9.37 4.69
N SER A 56 14.60 -9.30 5.96
CA SER A 56 15.35 -10.34 6.65
C SER A 56 14.58 -10.88 7.87
N ASP A 57 14.51 -12.19 7.98
CA ASP A 57 13.96 -12.90 9.13
C ASP A 57 14.97 -12.99 10.30
N MET A 58 14.50 -13.25 11.51
CA MET A 58 15.32 -13.52 12.70
C MET A 58 16.22 -14.77 12.56
N LYS A 59 15.97 -15.60 11.53
CA LYS A 59 16.78 -16.78 11.18
C LYS A 59 17.82 -16.49 10.08
N SER A 60 18.12 -15.23 9.81
CA SER A 60 19.05 -14.77 8.76
C SER A 60 18.64 -15.15 7.33
N ARG A 61 17.38 -15.53 7.12
CA ARG A 61 16.85 -15.69 5.76
C ARG A 61 16.48 -14.34 5.21
N SER A 62 16.88 -14.05 3.99
CA SER A 62 16.64 -12.74 3.40
C SER A 62 16.04 -12.87 2.03
N LEU A 63 15.01 -12.05 1.78
CA LEU A 63 14.27 -12.02 0.53
C LEU A 63 14.34 -10.61 -0.03
N ILE A 64 14.62 -10.52 -1.32
CA ILE A 64 14.61 -9.28 -2.09
C ILE A 64 13.43 -9.35 -3.05
N ASN A 65 12.47 -8.46 -2.87
CA ASN A 65 11.31 -8.33 -3.75
C ASN A 65 11.56 -7.26 -4.79
N ILE A 66 11.29 -7.58 -6.05
CA ILE A 66 11.38 -6.64 -7.17
C ILE A 66 9.97 -6.39 -7.72
N LEU A 67 9.60 -5.13 -7.69
CA LEU A 67 8.34 -4.59 -8.18
C LEU A 67 8.62 -3.60 -9.31
N VAL A 68 7.74 -3.53 -10.28
CA VAL A 68 7.80 -2.54 -11.37
C VAL A 68 6.51 -1.74 -11.35
N ASN A 69 6.63 -0.44 -11.16
CA ASN A 69 5.49 0.47 -11.05
C ASN A 69 5.39 1.40 -12.25
N ASN A 70 4.17 1.57 -12.74
CA ASN A 70 3.82 2.60 -13.71
C ASN A 70 2.44 3.21 -13.36
N PRO A 71 2.00 4.30 -14.03
CA PRO A 71 0.72 4.94 -13.72
C PRO A 71 -0.51 4.02 -13.86
N TYR A 72 -0.40 2.93 -14.63
CA TYR A 72 -1.45 1.97 -14.89
C TYR A 72 -1.48 0.81 -13.88
N GLY A 73 -0.40 0.56 -13.14
CA GLY A 73 -0.36 -0.42 -12.06
C GLY A 73 1.04 -0.80 -11.59
N THR A 74 1.09 -1.58 -10.50
CA THR A 74 2.31 -2.19 -10.00
C THR A 74 2.32 -3.68 -10.36
N VAL A 75 3.39 -4.13 -11.00
CA VAL A 75 3.64 -5.53 -11.35
C VAL A 75 4.70 -6.10 -10.42
N PHE A 76 4.38 -7.24 -9.79
CA PHE A 76 5.39 -8.03 -9.09
C PHE A 76 6.20 -8.83 -10.10
N LEU A 77 7.51 -8.59 -10.15
CA LEU A 77 8.39 -9.25 -11.12
C LEU A 77 8.89 -10.59 -10.56
N ARG A 78 9.56 -10.55 -9.41
CA ARG A 78 10.08 -11.73 -8.72
C ARG A 78 10.48 -11.42 -7.28
N SER A 79 10.62 -12.48 -6.48
CA SER A 79 11.30 -12.46 -5.19
C SER A 79 12.54 -13.35 -5.29
N ILE A 80 13.65 -12.92 -4.70
CA ILE A 80 14.92 -13.64 -4.72
C ILE A 80 15.34 -13.90 -3.28
N GLU A 81 15.66 -15.16 -2.97
CA GLU A 81 16.28 -15.50 -1.70
C GLU A 81 17.78 -15.17 -1.77
N ALA A 82 18.20 -14.26 -0.88
CA ALA A 82 19.55 -13.71 -0.84
C ALA A 82 20.23 -13.95 0.53
N SER A 83 19.80 -14.97 1.27
CA SER A 83 20.23 -15.27 2.65
C SER A 83 21.75 -15.19 2.88
N ASP A 84 22.56 -15.58 1.90
CA ASP A 84 24.03 -15.60 1.99
C ASP A 84 24.72 -14.29 1.53
N GLU A 85 24.02 -13.39 0.82
CA GLU A 85 24.64 -12.28 0.04
C GLU A 85 24.01 -10.89 0.26
N VAL A 86 23.07 -10.73 1.20
CA VAL A 86 22.28 -9.48 1.44
C VAL A 86 23.11 -8.24 1.72
N LYS A 87 24.30 -8.40 2.32
CA LYS A 87 25.15 -7.28 2.73
C LYS A 87 26.11 -6.84 1.62
N ASN A 88 26.08 -7.51 0.48
CA ASN A 88 27.01 -7.26 -0.61
C ASN A 88 26.38 -6.28 -1.61
N ALA A 89 26.93 -5.07 -1.64
CA ALA A 89 26.50 -4.04 -2.58
C ALA A 89 26.68 -4.48 -4.05
N ASP A 90 27.72 -5.26 -4.36
CA ASP A 90 27.99 -5.76 -5.71
C ASP A 90 26.90 -6.73 -6.16
N PHE A 91 26.42 -7.59 -5.27
CA PHE A 91 25.34 -8.52 -5.56
C PHE A 91 24.04 -7.77 -5.87
N ILE A 92 23.66 -6.81 -5.02
CA ILE A 92 22.47 -5.98 -5.23
C ILE A 92 22.58 -5.16 -6.51
N PHE A 93 23.75 -4.59 -6.79
CA PHE A 93 24.03 -3.87 -8.02
C PHE A 93 23.83 -4.75 -9.25
N ASN A 94 24.46 -5.93 -9.29
CA ASN A 94 24.32 -6.85 -10.41
C ASN A 94 22.87 -7.32 -10.60
N LEU A 95 22.14 -7.48 -9.49
CA LEU A 95 20.73 -7.82 -9.53
C LEU A 95 19.89 -6.70 -10.16
N LEU A 96 20.01 -5.47 -9.66
CA LEU A 96 19.26 -4.32 -10.17
C LEU A 96 19.62 -4.01 -11.62
N ASP A 97 20.91 -4.09 -11.95
CA ASP A 97 21.42 -3.88 -13.29
C ASP A 97 20.86 -4.91 -14.28
N GLY A 98 20.81 -6.19 -13.91
CA GLY A 98 20.18 -7.23 -14.73
C GLY A 98 18.68 -7.00 -14.94
N VAL A 99 17.96 -6.49 -13.94
CA VAL A 99 16.53 -6.14 -14.08
C VAL A 99 16.35 -4.96 -15.04
N VAL A 100 17.21 -3.94 -14.96
CA VAL A 100 17.20 -2.80 -15.89
C VAL A 100 17.46 -3.27 -17.33
N GLU A 101 18.40 -4.19 -17.53
CA GLU A 101 18.67 -4.79 -18.85
C GLU A 101 17.49 -5.61 -19.39
N GLU A 102 16.85 -6.40 -18.53
CA GLU A 102 15.70 -7.21 -18.91
C GLU A 102 14.50 -6.37 -19.36
N ILE A 103 14.22 -5.27 -18.66
CA ILE A 103 13.12 -4.34 -19.01
C ILE A 103 13.50 -3.48 -20.21
N GLY A 104 14.77 -3.11 -20.31
CA GLY A 104 15.28 -2.16 -21.29
C GLY A 104 15.51 -0.81 -20.64
N GLU A 105 16.77 -0.38 -20.70
CA GLU A 105 17.28 0.86 -20.11
C GLU A 105 16.47 2.11 -20.52
N GLN A 106 16.08 2.20 -21.80
CA GLN A 106 15.28 3.32 -22.31
C GLN A 106 13.88 3.45 -21.70
N LEU A 107 13.36 2.40 -21.07
CA LEU A 107 12.04 2.40 -20.44
C LEU A 107 12.11 2.72 -18.95
N VAL A 108 13.27 2.56 -18.32
CA VAL A 108 13.43 2.74 -16.88
C VAL A 108 13.69 4.21 -16.58
N VAL A 109 12.77 4.83 -15.85
CA VAL A 109 12.88 6.24 -15.45
C VAL A 109 13.67 6.36 -14.15
N GLN A 110 13.36 5.49 -13.18
CA GLN A 110 14.00 5.54 -11.86
C GLN A 110 14.02 4.16 -11.19
N VAL A 111 14.95 4.01 -10.25
CA VAL A 111 15.07 2.84 -9.37
C VAL A 111 14.95 3.30 -7.93
N VAL A 112 14.02 2.69 -7.19
CA VAL A 112 13.74 2.99 -5.78
C VAL A 112 14.17 1.80 -4.93
N THR A 113 15.02 2.04 -3.94
CA THR A 113 15.49 0.98 -3.02
C THR A 113 15.26 1.38 -1.57
N ASP A 114 15.48 0.45 -0.65
CA ASP A 114 15.52 0.75 0.77
C ASP A 114 16.74 1.65 1.15
N ASN A 115 16.78 2.06 2.42
CA ASN A 115 17.80 2.93 3.00
C ASN A 115 19.02 2.16 3.58
N ALA A 116 19.07 0.83 3.44
CA ALA A 116 20.18 0.06 3.99
C ALA A 116 21.49 0.38 3.24
N SER A 117 22.62 0.27 3.94
CA SER A 117 23.92 0.69 3.41
C SER A 117 24.32 -0.02 2.11
N ALA A 118 23.99 -1.31 1.98
CA ALA A 118 24.28 -2.10 0.78
C ALA A 118 23.49 -1.60 -0.44
N TYR A 119 22.20 -1.26 -0.25
CA TYR A 119 21.36 -0.68 -1.30
C TYR A 119 21.80 0.72 -1.70
N LYS A 120 22.26 1.54 -0.74
CA LYS A 120 22.85 2.85 -1.06
C LYS A 120 24.07 2.74 -1.95
N ALA A 121 25.01 1.88 -1.57
CA ALA A 121 26.20 1.64 -2.36
C ALA A 121 25.85 1.11 -3.77
N ALA A 122 24.95 0.13 -3.87
CA ALA A 122 24.49 -0.40 -5.15
C ALA A 122 23.80 0.66 -6.02
N GLY A 123 22.97 1.53 -5.42
CA GLY A 123 22.29 2.62 -6.11
C GLY A 123 23.26 3.66 -6.66
N HIS A 124 24.30 4.03 -5.90
CA HIS A 124 25.37 4.89 -6.40
C HIS A 124 26.12 4.25 -7.58
N MET A 125 26.48 2.97 -7.47
CA MET A 125 27.13 2.24 -8.57
C MET A 125 26.24 2.19 -9.83
N LEU A 126 24.93 2.06 -9.66
CA LEU A 126 23.96 2.08 -10.76
C LEU A 126 23.92 3.42 -11.47
N MET A 127 23.92 4.53 -10.73
CA MET A 127 23.98 5.88 -11.31
C MET A 127 25.32 6.17 -11.99
N GLU A 128 26.44 5.64 -11.47
CA GLU A 128 27.76 5.77 -12.10
C GLU A 128 27.82 5.04 -13.45
N LYS A 129 27.28 3.82 -13.52
CA LYS A 129 27.19 3.04 -14.78
C LYS A 129 26.21 3.68 -15.77
N ARG A 130 25.02 4.10 -15.30
CA ARG A 130 23.88 4.52 -16.13
C ARG A 130 23.49 5.97 -15.85
N LYS A 131 24.15 6.91 -16.54
CA LYS A 131 24.01 8.37 -16.31
C LYS A 131 22.62 8.97 -16.60
N HIS A 132 21.77 8.28 -17.35
CA HIS A 132 20.40 8.73 -17.68
C HIS A 132 19.36 8.19 -16.68
N LEU A 133 19.76 7.29 -15.77
CA LEU A 133 18.89 6.67 -14.80
C LEU A 133 19.04 7.38 -13.45
N TYR A 134 17.92 7.60 -12.77
CA TYR A 134 17.91 8.18 -11.43
C TYR A 134 17.67 7.10 -10.37
N TRP A 135 18.53 7.04 -9.36
CA TRP A 135 18.30 6.22 -8.18
C TRP A 135 17.81 7.09 -7.03
N CYS A 136 16.76 6.62 -6.34
CA CYS A 136 16.17 7.28 -5.18
C CYS A 136 15.98 6.26 -4.05
N TYR A 137 16.03 6.69 -2.80
CA TYR A 137 15.57 5.90 -1.67
C TYR A 137 14.64 6.76 -0.81
N PRO A 138 13.64 6.19 -0.14
CA PRO A 138 12.47 6.92 0.36
C PRO A 138 12.74 7.96 1.48
N CYS A 139 13.98 8.17 1.92
CA CYS A 139 14.32 9.03 3.05
C CYS A 139 15.60 9.87 2.87
N ASP A 140 16.01 10.23 1.65
CA ASP A 140 17.18 11.11 1.47
C ASP A 140 16.92 12.59 1.86
N GLY A 141 15.65 12.98 1.98
CA GLY A 141 15.24 14.37 2.28
C GLY A 141 15.45 15.35 1.11
N THR A 142 15.98 14.88 -0.01
CA THR A 142 16.22 15.61 -1.24
C THR A 142 15.25 15.15 -2.31
N VAL A 143 14.08 15.78 -2.32
CA VAL A 143 13.11 15.64 -3.41
C VAL A 143 13.82 16.05 -4.72
N PRO A 144 13.88 15.19 -5.76
CA PRO A 144 14.50 15.55 -7.03
C PRO A 144 13.91 16.86 -7.55
N LEU A 145 14.72 17.73 -8.18
CA LEU A 145 14.27 19.06 -8.59
C LEU A 145 12.95 19.03 -9.38
N MET A 146 12.77 18.01 -10.24
CA MET A 146 11.55 17.78 -11.01
C MET A 146 10.31 17.57 -10.13
N PHE A 147 10.44 16.92 -8.97
CA PHE A 147 9.36 16.71 -8.00
C PHE A 147 9.27 17.85 -6.97
N SER A 148 10.37 18.61 -6.76
CA SER A 148 10.46 19.78 -5.88
C SER A 148 9.82 21.05 -6.48
N LEU A 149 9.65 21.08 -7.80
CA LEU A 149 8.94 22.14 -8.52
C LEU A 149 7.41 22.03 -8.31
N GLY A 150 6.97 22.17 -7.06
CA GLY A 150 5.63 21.82 -6.59
C GLY A 150 4.47 22.20 -7.51
N LEU A 151 4.50 23.39 -8.12
CA LEU A 151 3.42 23.84 -9.01
C LEU A 151 3.35 23.04 -10.33
N ILE A 152 4.51 22.66 -10.89
CA ILE A 152 4.58 21.86 -12.12
C ILE A 152 4.23 20.40 -11.80
N THR A 153 4.72 19.85 -10.71
CA THR A 153 4.41 18.49 -10.25
C THR A 153 2.92 18.33 -9.94
N THR A 154 2.31 19.30 -9.23
CA THR A 154 0.86 19.29 -8.95
C THR A 154 0.05 19.39 -10.23
N LEU A 155 0.50 20.14 -11.24
CA LEU A 155 -0.18 20.20 -12.53
C LEU A 155 -0.06 18.87 -13.29
N THR A 156 1.13 18.26 -13.37
CA THR A 156 1.33 16.99 -14.09
C THR A 156 0.63 15.81 -13.41
N GLU A 157 0.66 15.74 -12.08
CA GLU A 157 -0.13 14.78 -11.29
C GLU A 157 -1.63 15.04 -11.42
N GLY A 158 -2.04 16.31 -11.41
CA GLY A 158 -3.43 16.71 -11.69
C GLY A 158 -3.90 16.23 -13.07
N PHE A 159 -3.07 16.35 -14.10
CA PHE A 159 -3.35 15.81 -15.44
C PHE A 159 -3.39 14.27 -15.45
N ALA A 160 -2.51 13.59 -14.70
CA ALA A 160 -2.56 12.13 -14.55
C ALA A 160 -3.82 11.65 -13.80
N MET A 161 -4.31 12.42 -12.82
CA MET A 161 -5.56 12.16 -12.08
C MET A 161 -6.81 12.34 -12.96
N ILE A 162 -6.79 13.23 -13.96
CA ILE A 162 -7.90 13.38 -14.93
C ILE A 162 -8.17 12.05 -15.67
N GLY A 163 -7.14 11.27 -15.97
CA GLY A 163 -7.28 9.93 -16.57
C GLY A 163 -8.00 8.92 -15.67
N ARG A 164 -7.95 9.10 -14.34
CA ARG A 164 -8.66 8.26 -13.36
C ARG A 164 -10.14 8.66 -13.21
N MET A 165 -10.48 9.90 -13.52
CA MET A 165 -11.86 10.43 -13.40
C MET A 165 -12.82 9.85 -14.47
N GLY A 166 -12.29 9.36 -15.60
CA GLY A 166 -13.08 8.91 -16.76
C GLY A 166 -13.69 7.51 -16.67
N LYS A 167 -13.23 6.62 -15.77
CA LYS A 167 -13.72 5.23 -15.67
C LYS A 167 -14.52 4.91 -14.40
N ALA A 168 -14.77 5.90 -13.52
CA ALA A 168 -15.58 5.74 -12.31
C ALA A 168 -17.07 6.09 -12.50
N ARG A 169 -17.52 6.37 -13.73
CA ARG A 169 -18.94 6.60 -14.06
C ARG A 169 -19.54 5.40 -14.78
N LYS A 170 -19.74 4.30 -14.04
CA LYS A 170 -20.96 3.48 -14.07
C LYS A 170 -20.75 2.24 -13.21
N SER A 171 -21.63 2.10 -12.22
CA SER A 171 -21.85 0.90 -11.42
C SER A 171 -20.82 0.62 -10.32
N MET A 172 -20.89 1.38 -9.22
CA MET A 172 -21.05 0.90 -7.84
C MET A 172 -20.82 2.09 -6.92
N HIS A 173 -21.90 2.80 -6.59
CA HIS A 173 -21.87 3.92 -5.64
C HIS A 173 -21.31 3.43 -4.28
N PHE A 174 -20.41 4.24 -3.72
CA PHE A 174 -20.23 4.49 -2.27
C PHE A 174 -19.06 3.85 -1.48
N TYR A 175 -18.33 2.84 -1.98
CA TYR A 175 -17.35 2.11 -1.10
C TYR A 175 -15.85 2.22 -1.44
N LEU A 176 -15.41 3.10 -2.34
CA LEU A 176 -14.00 3.11 -2.81
C LEU A 176 -13.30 4.47 -2.86
N MET A 177 -13.84 5.54 -2.26
CA MET A 177 -13.21 6.88 -2.34
C MET A 177 -12.92 7.57 -1.00
N HIS A 178 -13.03 6.87 0.14
CA HIS A 178 -12.72 7.48 1.44
C HIS A 178 -11.20 7.61 1.62
N GLY A 179 -10.71 8.78 2.04
CA GLY A 179 -9.29 9.07 2.26
C GLY A 179 -8.50 9.65 1.08
N SER A 180 -9.10 9.81 -0.11
CA SER A 180 -8.46 10.45 -1.28
C SER A 180 -8.85 11.92 -1.47
N SER A 181 -9.77 12.44 -0.66
CA SER A 181 -10.23 13.82 -0.67
C SER A 181 -10.19 14.34 0.76
N TYR A 182 -9.90 15.62 0.90
CA TYR A 182 -9.99 16.35 2.17
C TYR A 182 -11.41 16.84 2.39
N SER A 183 -11.92 16.73 3.62
CA SER A 183 -13.19 17.27 4.06
C SER A 183 -12.95 18.22 5.26
N PRO A 184 -13.37 19.49 5.20
CA PRO A 184 -13.15 20.46 6.27
C PRO A 184 -13.73 19.98 7.61
N SER A 185 -12.93 20.06 8.67
CA SER A 185 -13.34 19.60 10.01
C SER A 185 -12.97 20.58 11.12
N ARG A 186 -13.61 20.44 12.27
CA ARG A 186 -13.23 21.09 13.52
C ARG A 186 -12.18 20.24 14.21
N LEU A 187 -10.99 20.79 14.40
CA LEU A 187 -9.91 20.07 15.07
C LEU A 187 -10.20 19.93 16.57
N PRO A 188 -10.15 18.70 17.13
CA PRO A 188 -10.28 18.48 18.56
C PRO A 188 -9.03 18.98 19.31
N PRO A 189 -9.18 19.48 20.56
CA PRO A 189 -8.05 19.94 21.37
C PRO A 189 -7.15 18.80 21.86
N MET A 190 -7.68 17.59 22.06
CA MET A 190 -6.91 16.39 22.37
C MET A 190 -7.06 15.33 21.28
N PRO A 191 -6.01 14.56 20.97
CA PRO A 191 -6.10 13.52 19.94
C PRO A 191 -7.04 12.39 20.36
N LEU A 192 -7.82 11.89 19.41
CA LEU A 192 -8.72 10.75 19.59
C LEU A 192 -7.93 9.46 19.79
N GLU A 193 -8.39 8.52 20.60
CA GLU A 193 -7.75 7.20 20.72
C GLU A 193 -8.49 6.16 19.87
N LEU A 194 -7.82 5.59 18.87
CA LEU A 194 -8.35 4.52 18.03
C LEU A 194 -7.63 3.19 18.31
N TRP A 195 -8.36 2.21 18.81
CA TRP A 195 -7.88 0.84 18.97
C TRP A 195 -8.27 0.02 17.74
N ALA A 196 -7.28 -0.38 16.96
CA ALA A 196 -7.49 -0.97 15.65
C ALA A 196 -6.55 -2.13 15.36
N TYR A 197 -6.97 -2.98 14.43
CA TYR A 197 -6.13 -4.01 13.83
C TYR A 197 -5.93 -3.64 12.37
N GLU A 198 -4.67 -3.45 11.96
CA GLU A 198 -4.33 -2.91 10.64
C GLU A 198 -4.96 -3.68 9.45
N PRO A 199 -4.93 -5.03 9.42
CA PRO A 199 -5.54 -5.83 8.36
C PRO A 199 -7.07 -5.90 8.41
N SER A 200 -7.72 -5.35 9.45
CA SER A 200 -9.18 -5.40 9.56
C SER A 200 -9.84 -4.39 8.62
N PRO A 201 -10.74 -4.82 7.71
CA PRO A 201 -11.44 -3.92 6.79
C PRO A 201 -12.30 -2.90 7.53
N PHE A 202 -12.85 -3.25 8.71
CA PHE A 202 -13.64 -2.35 9.55
C PHE A 202 -12.79 -1.26 10.20
N CYS A 203 -11.53 -1.56 10.51
CA CYS A 203 -10.59 -0.56 11.02
C CYS A 203 -10.08 0.35 9.90
N LYS A 204 -9.94 -0.18 8.68
CA LYS A 204 -9.52 0.59 7.50
C LYS A 204 -10.48 1.75 7.21
N ILE A 205 -11.77 1.49 7.14
CA ILE A 205 -12.78 2.53 6.84
C ILE A 205 -12.83 3.64 7.89
N VAL A 206 -12.62 3.33 9.17
CA VAL A 206 -12.54 4.34 10.24
C VAL A 206 -11.28 5.21 10.08
N ARG A 207 -10.13 4.59 9.77
CA ARG A 207 -8.88 5.33 9.50
C ARG A 207 -9.01 6.25 8.28
N GLU A 208 -9.64 5.78 7.21
CA GLU A 208 -9.88 6.60 6.01
C GLU A 208 -10.68 7.86 6.36
N VAL A 209 -11.71 7.75 7.21
CA VAL A 209 -12.52 8.90 7.64
C VAL A 209 -11.74 9.84 8.58
N LEU A 210 -10.92 9.30 9.48
CA LEU A 210 -10.04 10.12 10.33
C LEU A 210 -9.02 10.91 9.50
N VAL A 211 -8.48 10.30 8.44
CA VAL A 211 -7.54 10.96 7.51
C VAL A 211 -8.27 11.98 6.64
N GLU A 212 -9.44 11.64 6.10
CA GLU A 212 -10.28 12.55 5.31
C GLU A 212 -10.63 13.83 6.08
N LEU A 213 -10.91 13.71 7.38
CA LEU A 213 -11.21 14.82 8.28
C LEU A 213 -9.97 15.44 8.95
N GLU A 214 -8.75 14.97 8.64
CA GLU A 214 -7.49 15.40 9.27
C GLU A 214 -7.52 15.41 10.81
N LEU A 215 -8.24 14.46 11.41
CA LEU A 215 -8.40 14.41 12.86
C LEU A 215 -7.16 13.79 13.52
N PRO A 216 -6.51 14.50 14.46
CA PRO A 216 -5.37 13.97 15.18
C PRO A 216 -5.83 12.79 16.05
N HIS A 217 -5.16 11.64 15.90
CA HIS A 217 -5.53 10.43 16.64
C HIS A 217 -4.33 9.55 16.98
N LEU A 218 -4.42 8.87 18.13
CA LEU A 218 -3.48 7.87 18.60
C LEU A 218 -3.97 6.48 18.20
N LEU A 219 -3.19 5.80 17.36
CA LEU A 219 -3.52 4.45 16.89
C LEU A 219 -2.91 3.37 17.80
N HIS A 220 -3.75 2.66 18.53
CA HIS A 220 -3.37 1.51 19.35
C HIS A 220 -3.53 0.20 18.58
N SER A 221 -2.44 -0.26 17.96
CA SER A 221 -2.42 -1.54 17.22
C SER A 221 -2.67 -2.74 18.14
N SER A 222 -3.83 -3.35 17.97
CA SER A 222 -4.36 -4.46 18.77
C SER A 222 -4.30 -5.80 18.01
N ALA A 223 -3.18 -6.02 17.31
CA ALA A 223 -2.93 -7.26 16.58
C ALA A 223 -2.95 -8.50 17.49
N ARG A 224 -3.19 -9.68 16.89
CA ARG A 224 -3.18 -10.95 17.62
C ARG A 224 -1.80 -11.19 18.22
N GLY A 225 -1.72 -11.36 19.54
CA GLY A 225 -0.47 -11.51 20.29
C GLY A 225 0.14 -10.19 20.81
N SER A 226 -0.44 -9.04 20.49
CA SER A 226 0.01 -7.75 21.03
C SER A 226 -0.35 -7.60 22.52
N PRO A 227 0.54 -7.07 23.38
CA PRO A 227 0.20 -6.75 24.78
C PRO A 227 -0.89 -5.67 24.88
N LYS A 228 -1.03 -4.81 23.86
CA LYS A 228 -2.12 -3.82 23.78
C LYS A 228 -3.50 -4.47 23.67
N ARG A 229 -3.58 -5.70 23.15
CA ARG A 229 -4.84 -6.46 23.13
C ARG A 229 -5.31 -6.80 24.54
N GLN A 230 -4.38 -7.12 25.45
CA GLN A 230 -4.70 -7.33 26.85
C GLN A 230 -5.19 -6.04 27.50
N GLN A 231 -4.55 -4.90 27.21
CA GLN A 231 -5.01 -3.58 27.69
C GLN A 231 -6.44 -3.27 27.22
N LEU A 232 -6.78 -3.57 25.97
CA LEU A 232 -8.14 -3.41 25.46
C LEU A 232 -9.14 -4.35 26.17
N LEU A 233 -8.72 -5.59 26.43
CA LEU A 233 -9.51 -6.56 27.18
C LEU A 233 -9.76 -6.09 28.62
N ASP A 234 -8.75 -5.57 29.29
CA ASP A 234 -8.85 -5.06 30.66
C ASP A 234 -9.70 -3.78 30.71
N LYS A 235 -9.64 -2.94 29.65
CA LYS A 235 -10.40 -1.68 29.53
C LYS A 235 -11.89 -1.90 29.24
N VAL A 236 -12.25 -2.88 28.40
CA VAL A 236 -13.63 -3.03 27.89
C VAL A 236 -14.24 -4.44 28.06
N GLY A 237 -13.50 -5.38 28.63
CA GLY A 237 -13.96 -6.75 28.93
C GLY A 237 -14.03 -7.69 27.73
N HIS A 238 -13.85 -7.20 26.49
CA HIS A 238 -13.81 -8.03 25.28
C HIS A 238 -12.91 -7.42 24.21
N CYS A 239 -12.30 -8.27 23.37
CA CYS A 239 -11.39 -7.85 22.30
C CYS A 239 -12.12 -7.66 20.97
N GLN A 240 -12.90 -6.60 20.84
CA GLN A 240 -13.51 -6.17 19.58
C GLN A 240 -12.85 -4.89 19.07
N VAL A 241 -12.62 -4.81 17.76
CA VAL A 241 -12.05 -3.63 17.07
C VAL A 241 -12.85 -3.38 15.78
N PRO A 242 -12.98 -2.13 15.30
CA PRO A 242 -12.43 -0.89 15.88
C PRO A 242 -13.15 -0.45 17.16
N TYR A 243 -12.41 0.20 18.04
CA TYR A 243 -12.92 0.87 19.23
C TYR A 243 -12.36 2.29 19.29
N LEU A 244 -13.25 3.27 19.42
CA LEU A 244 -12.91 4.70 19.51
C LEU A 244 -13.16 5.18 20.95
N ASP A 245 -12.18 5.89 21.50
CA ASP A 245 -12.29 6.65 22.75
C ASP A 245 -11.98 8.11 22.45
N ASP A 246 -12.99 8.97 22.60
CA ASP A 246 -12.88 10.40 22.40
C ASP A 246 -12.75 11.12 23.75
N PRO A 247 -11.55 11.59 24.11
CA PRO A 247 -11.34 12.27 25.38
C PRO A 247 -11.98 13.67 25.43
N ASN A 248 -12.36 14.24 24.27
CA ASN A 248 -12.93 15.58 24.19
C ASN A 248 -14.43 15.59 24.53
N THR A 249 -15.15 14.55 24.12
CA THR A 249 -16.59 14.40 24.36
C THR A 249 -16.90 13.36 25.44
N GLY A 250 -15.91 12.53 25.82
CA GLY A 250 -16.07 11.41 26.73
C GLY A 250 -16.73 10.18 26.09
N VAL A 251 -16.95 10.20 24.77
CA VAL A 251 -17.65 9.16 24.04
C VAL A 251 -16.74 7.95 23.80
N LYS A 252 -17.25 6.76 24.11
CA LYS A 252 -16.57 5.48 23.94
C LYS A 252 -17.49 4.54 23.18
N MET A 253 -17.06 4.06 22.02
CA MET A 253 -17.94 3.25 21.18
C MET A 253 -17.22 2.20 20.34
N PHE A 254 -18.00 1.17 20.00
CA PHE A 254 -17.65 0.13 19.03
C PHE A 254 -18.46 0.33 17.75
N GLU A 255 -18.27 -0.59 16.81
CA GLU A 255 -18.91 -0.62 15.49
C GLU A 255 -18.44 0.49 14.55
N SER A 256 -17.76 0.06 13.49
CA SER A 256 -17.17 0.97 12.50
C SER A 256 -18.18 1.94 11.86
N ALA A 257 -19.43 1.51 11.63
CA ALA A 257 -20.46 2.36 11.03
C ALA A 257 -20.85 3.53 11.96
N TYR A 258 -21.08 3.25 13.24
CA TYR A 258 -21.44 4.27 14.23
C TYR A 258 -20.27 5.20 14.52
N ILE A 259 -19.04 4.67 14.55
CA ILE A 259 -17.84 5.50 14.67
C ILE A 259 -17.74 6.51 13.51
N ILE A 260 -17.97 6.07 12.28
CA ILE A 260 -17.91 6.95 11.10
C ILE A 260 -19.00 8.03 11.17
N GLU A 261 -20.23 7.64 11.51
CA GLU A 261 -21.35 8.57 11.65
C GLU A 261 -21.05 9.62 12.73
N TYR A 262 -20.58 9.19 13.90
CA TYR A 262 -20.15 10.05 14.99
C TYR A 262 -19.06 11.05 14.58
N LEU A 263 -17.99 10.59 13.91
CA LEU A 263 -16.88 11.45 13.50
C LEU A 263 -17.36 12.54 12.53
N ARG A 264 -18.27 12.20 11.62
CA ARG A 264 -18.84 13.14 10.66
C ARG A 264 -19.78 14.13 11.35
N GLU A 265 -20.68 13.66 12.19
CA GLU A 265 -21.63 14.54 12.88
C GLU A 265 -20.95 15.51 13.86
N THR A 266 -19.89 15.04 14.52
CA THR A 266 -19.23 15.81 15.58
C THR A 266 -18.20 16.79 15.01
N TYR A 267 -17.44 16.36 14.01
CA TYR A 267 -16.26 17.09 13.56
C TYR A 267 -16.34 17.63 12.13
N ALA A 268 -17.18 17.11 11.23
CA ALA A 268 -17.27 17.67 9.89
C ALA A 268 -17.99 19.03 9.89
N LEU A 269 -17.50 19.97 9.07
CA LEU A 269 -18.09 21.31 8.94
C LEU A 269 -19.18 21.40 7.87
N GLU A 270 -19.21 20.47 6.92
CA GLU A 270 -20.18 20.44 5.81
C GLU A 270 -21.04 19.17 5.87
N LYS A 271 -22.34 19.32 5.56
CA LYS A 271 -23.32 18.24 5.41
C LYS A 271 -23.59 17.95 3.95
#